data_AF-A0A8B6XNE8-F1
#
_entry.id   AF-A0A8B6XNE8-F1
#
_cell.length_a   1.000
_cell.length_b   1.000
_cell.length_c   1.000
_cell.angle_alpha   90.00
_cell.angle_beta   90.00
_cell.angle_gamma   90.00
#
_symmetry.space_group_name_H-M   'P 1'
#
loop_
_entity.id
_entity.type
_entity.pdbx_description
1 polymer ?
#
loop_
_entity_poly.entity_id
_entity_poly.type
_entity_poly.pdbx_seq_one_letter_code
_entity_poly.pdbx_strand_id
1 'polypeptide(L)'
;MAQKAIQMVQSASPEILIRVGKRGVNAVTKFGRVMQPRLSNFAKNASVECAPPTPSEFFQQLTVLRNDLISGKSFQRLKDMSVNEATAKGLVLLECAFWGVIGEMIGRRSIVGYNPTL
;
A
#
# COMPACT_ATOMS: atom_id res chain seq x y z
N MET A 1 -3.98 -11.89 42.77
CA MET A 1 -4.10 -10.94 41.64
C MET A 1 -5.22 -11.34 40.67
N ALA A 2 -5.31 -12.60 40.22
CA ALA A 2 -6.39 -13.08 39.33
C ALA A 2 -7.83 -12.93 39.91
N GLN A 3 -8.03 -13.16 41.20
CA GLN A 3 -9.34 -13.00 41.86
C GLN A 3 -9.85 -11.54 41.87
N LYS A 4 -8.96 -10.55 41.89
CA LYS A 4 -9.33 -9.12 41.85
C LYS A 4 -9.85 -8.72 40.47
N ALA A 5 -9.28 -9.26 39.39
CA ALA A 5 -9.78 -9.05 38.04
C ALA A 5 -11.14 -9.71 37.82
N ILE A 6 -11.33 -10.92 38.37
CA ILE A 6 -12.60 -11.65 38.30
C ILE A 6 -13.70 -10.92 39.08
N GLN A 7 -13.41 -10.40 40.28
CA GLN A 7 -14.34 -9.56 41.04
C GLN A 7 -14.69 -8.25 40.33
N MET A 8 -13.72 -7.61 39.68
CA MET A 8 -13.94 -6.38 38.92
C MET A 8 -14.86 -6.63 37.71
N VAL A 9 -14.70 -7.78 37.03
CA VAL A 9 -15.58 -8.23 35.93
C VAL A 9 -16.98 -8.59 36.43
N GLN A 10 -17.10 -9.20 37.62
CA GLN A 10 -18.40 -9.51 38.24
C GLN A 10 -19.13 -8.27 38.76
N SER A 11 -18.40 -7.21 39.13
CA SER A 11 -18.97 -5.93 39.60
C SER A 11 -19.47 -5.03 38.45
N ALA A 12 -19.06 -5.31 37.22
CA ALA A 12 -19.58 -4.63 36.05
C ALA A 12 -20.99 -5.16 35.75
N SER A 13 -22.00 -4.29 35.86
CA SER A 13 -23.39 -4.67 35.58
C SER A 13 -23.53 -5.27 34.18
N PRO A 14 -24.37 -6.32 33.98
CA PRO A 14 -24.58 -6.96 32.68
C PRO A 14 -24.95 -5.95 31.57
N GLU A 15 -25.63 -4.86 31.95
CA GLU A 15 -25.94 -3.71 31.09
C GLU A 15 -24.73 -3.04 30.43
N ILE A 16 -23.62 -2.85 31.15
CA ILE A 16 -22.42 -2.18 30.63
C ILE A 16 -21.71 -3.10 29.64
N LEU A 17 -21.60 -4.39 29.98
CA LEU A 17 -21.01 -5.41 29.11
C LEU A 17 -21.80 -5.55 27.80
N ILE A 18 -23.13 -5.58 27.89
CA ILE A 18 -24.02 -5.63 26.73
C ILE A 18 -23.93 -4.35 25.90
N ARG A 19 -23.81 -3.16 26.51
CA ARG A 19 -23.64 -1.89 25.77
C ARG A 19 -22.30 -1.78 25.08
N VAL A 20 -21.20 -2.17 25.72
CA VAL A 20 -19.86 -2.20 25.09
C VAL A 20 -19.83 -3.24 23.97
N GLY A 21 -20.41 -4.42 24.19
CA GLY A 21 -20.58 -5.44 23.15
C GLY A 21 -21.39 -4.93 21.95
N LYS A 22 -22.56 -4.32 22.20
CA LYS A 22 -23.40 -3.73 21.14
C LYS A 22 -22.71 -2.59 20.40
N ARG A 23 -21.93 -1.74 21.09
CA ARG A 23 -21.14 -0.66 20.46
C ARG A 23 -19.99 -1.22 19.62
N GLY A 24 -19.30 -2.25 20.09
CA GLY A 24 -18.25 -2.93 19.34
C GLY A 24 -18.78 -3.59 18.06
N VAL A 25 -19.89 -4.33 18.15
CA VAL A 25 -20.55 -4.93 16.99
C VAL A 25 -21.02 -3.86 16.01
N ASN A 26 -21.60 -2.77 16.48
CA ASN A 26 -22.02 -1.65 15.63
C ASN A 26 -20.84 -0.92 14.97
N ALA A 27 -19.67 -0.85 15.62
CA ALA A 27 -18.47 -0.27 15.02
C ALA A 27 -17.91 -1.17 13.90
N VAL A 28 -17.90 -2.49 14.10
CA VAL A 28 -17.45 -3.47 13.10
C VAL A 28 -18.39 -3.49 11.89
N THR A 29 -19.71 -3.48 12.10
CA THR A 29 -20.68 -3.46 10.99
C THR A 29 -20.62 -2.15 10.22
N LYS A 30 -20.43 -1.01 10.90
CA LYS A 30 -20.18 0.29 10.24
C LYS A 30 -18.88 0.27 9.45
N PHE A 31 -17.80 -0.26 10.01
CA PHE A 31 -16.52 -0.38 9.32
C PHE A 31 -16.64 -1.22 8.05
N GLY A 32 -17.27 -2.39 8.13
CA GLY A 32 -17.53 -3.25 6.97
C GLY A 32 -18.31 -2.52 5.88
N ARG A 33 -19.42 -1.85 6.24
CA ARG A 33 -20.24 -1.07 5.30
C ARG A 33 -19.46 0.06 4.62
N VAL A 34 -18.51 0.67 5.33
CA VAL A 34 -17.74 1.83 4.89
C VAL A 34 -16.49 1.43 4.10
N MET A 35 -15.89 0.28 4.40
CA MET A 35 -14.70 -0.24 3.71
C MET A 35 -15.05 -1.04 2.46
N GLN A 36 -16.14 -1.81 2.48
CA GLN A 36 -16.53 -2.68 1.36
C GLN A 36 -16.60 -1.99 -0.01
N PRO A 37 -17.28 -0.83 -0.17
CA PRO A 37 -17.29 -0.15 -1.46
C PRO A 37 -15.92 0.43 -1.85
N ARG A 38 -15.11 0.87 -0.87
CA ARG A 38 -13.78 1.43 -1.14
C ARG A 38 -12.80 0.37 -1.58
N LEU A 39 -12.80 -0.78 -0.91
CA LEU A 39 -11.98 -1.92 -1.28
C LEU A 39 -12.40 -2.49 -2.62
N SER A 40 -13.70 -2.51 -2.93
CA SER A 40 -14.17 -2.93 -4.26
C SER A 40 -13.66 -2.01 -5.37
N ASN A 41 -13.73 -0.69 -5.18
CA ASN A 41 -13.20 0.27 -6.16
C ASN A 41 -11.67 0.16 -6.29
N PHE A 42 -10.96 0.04 -5.17
CA PHE A 42 -9.52 -0.17 -5.16
C PHE A 42 -9.15 -1.45 -5.91
N ALA A 43 -9.82 -2.56 -5.64
CA ALA A 43 -9.56 -3.85 -6.29
C ALA A 43 -9.82 -3.78 -7.81
N LYS A 44 -10.88 -3.07 -8.24
CA LYS A 44 -11.15 -2.85 -9.67
C LYS A 44 -9.99 -2.13 -10.35
N ASN A 45 -9.54 -1.01 -9.80
CA ASN A 45 -8.45 -0.23 -10.40
C ASN A 45 -7.11 -0.99 -10.33
N ALA A 46 -6.80 -1.59 -9.18
CA ALA A 46 -5.58 -2.37 -8.98
C ALA A 46 -5.49 -3.57 -9.94
N SER A 47 -6.61 -4.19 -10.30
CA SER A 47 -6.62 -5.31 -11.26
C SER A 47 -6.21 -4.92 -12.68
N VAL A 48 -6.33 -3.64 -13.04
CA VAL A 48 -5.95 -3.13 -14.36
C VAL A 48 -4.58 -2.47 -14.32
N GLU A 49 -4.32 -1.65 -13.30
CA GLU A 49 -3.11 -0.82 -13.24
C GLU A 49 -1.92 -1.52 -12.59
N CYS A 50 -2.16 -2.44 -11.65
CA CYS A 50 -1.09 -3.16 -10.93
C CYS A 50 -0.89 -4.60 -11.44
N ALA A 51 -1.55 -4.97 -12.54
CA ALA A 51 -1.33 -6.27 -13.16
C ALA A 51 0.07 -6.32 -13.77
N PRO A 52 0.80 -7.44 -13.63
CA PRO A 52 2.06 -7.59 -14.34
C PRO A 52 1.78 -7.54 -15.86
N PRO A 53 2.57 -6.77 -16.62
CA PRO A 53 2.38 -6.65 -18.06
C PRO A 53 2.61 -8.01 -18.74
N THR A 54 2.05 -8.18 -19.93
CA THR A 54 2.35 -9.39 -20.71
C THR A 54 3.83 -9.38 -21.12
N PRO A 55 4.49 -10.54 -21.26
CA PRO A 55 5.91 -10.58 -21.64
C PRO A 55 6.22 -9.85 -22.95
N SER A 56 5.30 -9.91 -23.92
CA SER A 56 5.44 -9.20 -25.20
C SER A 56 5.49 -7.68 -25.01
N GLU A 57 4.57 -7.13 -24.23
CA GLU A 57 4.54 -5.69 -23.92
C GLU A 57 5.79 -5.26 -23.16
N PHE A 58 6.27 -6.09 -22.23
CA PHE A 58 7.50 -5.83 -21.49
C PHE A 58 8.71 -5.67 -22.41
N PHE A 59 8.92 -6.61 -23.34
CA PHE A 59 10.05 -6.54 -24.28
C PHE A 59 9.95 -5.35 -25.26
N GLN A 60 8.73 -4.98 -25.66
CA GLN A 60 8.51 -3.79 -26.48
C GLN A 60 8.93 -2.51 -25.73
N GLN A 61 8.48 -2.35 -24.48
CA GLN A 61 8.83 -1.19 -23.64
C GLN A 61 10.33 -1.13 -23.36
N LEU A 62 10.99 -2.26 -23.14
CA LEU A 62 12.44 -2.32 -22.96
C LEU A 62 13.20 -1.86 -24.22
N THR A 63 12.68 -2.19 -25.40
CA THR A 63 13.27 -1.77 -26.67
C THR A 63 13.12 -0.27 -26.89
N VAL A 64 11.96 0.29 -26.57
CA VAL A 64 11.72 1.75 -26.60
C VAL A 64 12.68 2.46 -25.66
N LEU A 65 12.76 2.00 -24.40
CA LEU A 65 13.66 2.55 -23.40
C LEU A 65 15.12 2.53 -23.89
N ARG A 66 15.59 1.40 -24.41
CA ARG A 66 16.94 1.25 -24.96
C ARG A 66 17.21 2.25 -26.09
N ASN A 67 16.28 2.40 -27.02
CA ASN A 67 16.45 3.30 -28.15
C ASN A 67 16.47 4.77 -27.71
N ASP A 68 15.64 5.15 -26.75
CA ASP A 68 15.61 6.50 -26.20
C ASP A 68 16.91 6.84 -25.45
N LEU A 69 17.43 5.90 -24.64
CA LEU A 69 18.72 6.07 -23.96
C LEU A 69 19.89 6.19 -24.93
N ILE A 70 19.97 5.30 -25.93
CA ILE A 70 21.06 5.30 -26.92
C ILE A 70 21.02 6.55 -27.80
N SER A 71 19.82 7.03 -28.15
CA SER A 71 19.68 8.22 -29.00
C SER A 71 20.02 9.53 -28.30
N GLY A 72 20.25 9.54 -26.98
CA GLY A 72 20.57 10.73 -26.19
C GLY A 72 19.45 11.78 -26.11
N LYS A 73 18.33 11.55 -26.80
CA LYS A 73 17.18 12.48 -26.88
C LYS A 73 16.56 12.76 -25.52
N SER A 74 16.64 11.79 -24.59
CA SER A 74 16.15 11.92 -23.21
C SER A 74 16.85 13.05 -22.47
N PHE A 75 18.17 13.16 -22.60
CA PHE A 75 18.97 14.18 -21.93
C PHE A 75 18.76 15.58 -22.50
N GLN A 76 18.48 15.67 -23.78
CA GLN A 76 18.18 16.95 -24.44
C GLN A 76 16.79 17.45 -24.03
N ARG A 77 15.79 16.56 -23.99
CA ARG A 77 14.45 16.86 -23.48
C ARG A 77 14.42 17.33 -22.03
N LEU A 78 15.33 16.85 -21.17
CA LEU A 78 15.40 17.28 -19.77
C LEU A 78 15.64 18.79 -19.61
N LYS A 79 16.34 19.41 -20.56
CA LYS A 79 16.66 20.85 -20.51
C LYS A 79 15.50 21.74 -20.92
N ASP A 80 14.60 21.23 -21.75
CA ASP A 80 13.47 21.99 -22.30
C ASP A 80 12.16 21.79 -21.50
N MET A 81 12.18 20.94 -20.46
CA MET A 81 10.99 20.63 -19.66
C MET A 81 10.67 21.73 -18.64
N SER A 82 9.37 21.99 -18.47
CA SER A 82 8.87 22.85 -17.39
C SER A 82 9.05 22.20 -16.02
N VAL A 83 9.13 23.01 -14.96
CA VAL A 83 9.30 22.51 -13.57
C VAL A 83 8.17 21.55 -13.20
N ASN A 84 6.92 21.87 -13.56
CA ASN A 84 5.77 21.01 -13.27
C ASN A 84 5.90 19.63 -13.94
N GLU A 85 6.36 19.60 -15.19
CA GLU A 85 6.56 18.34 -15.91
C GLU A 85 7.72 17.54 -15.32
N ALA A 86 8.83 18.21 -15.01
CA ALA A 86 9.99 17.57 -14.39
C ALA A 86 9.63 16.98 -13.02
N THR A 87 8.87 17.70 -12.20
CA THR A 87 8.39 17.23 -10.89
C THR A 87 7.44 16.04 -11.06
N ALA A 88 6.49 16.10 -12.00
CA ALA A 88 5.57 14.98 -12.25
C ALA A 88 6.32 13.70 -12.66
N LYS A 89 7.28 13.79 -13.59
CA LYS A 89 8.11 12.65 -13.99
C LYS A 89 9.03 12.19 -12.85
N GLY A 90 9.56 13.12 -12.07
CA GLY A 90 10.37 12.82 -10.88
C GLY A 90 9.59 12.05 -9.80
N LEU A 91 8.33 12.39 -9.57
CA LEU A 91 7.44 11.67 -8.63
C LEU A 91 7.23 10.22 -9.06
N VAL A 92 7.00 9.97 -10.36
CA VAL A 92 6.88 8.60 -10.90
C VAL A 92 8.19 7.82 -10.72
N LEU A 93 9.35 8.45 -10.94
CA LEU A 93 10.65 7.81 -10.69
C LEU A 93 10.84 7.45 -9.20
N LEU A 94 10.43 8.33 -8.29
CA LEU A 94 10.46 8.04 -6.85
C LEU A 94 9.52 6.89 -6.48
N GLU A 95 8.33 6.83 -7.07
CA GLU A 95 7.40 5.72 -6.89
C GLU A 95 8.03 4.38 -7.30
N CYS A 96 8.69 4.32 -8.46
CA CYS A 96 9.43 3.14 -8.88
C CYS A 96 10.54 2.74 -7.89
N ALA A 97 11.24 3.72 -7.29
CA ALA A 97 12.25 3.45 -6.26
C ALA A 97 11.63 2.89 -4.96
N PHE A 98 10.47 3.41 -4.55
CA PHE A 98 9.76 2.91 -3.37
C PHE A 98 9.25 1.48 -3.54
N TRP A 99 8.87 1.06 -4.75
CA TRP A 99 8.59 -0.35 -5.03
C TRP A 99 9.78 -1.27 -4.75
N GLY A 100 11.01 -0.78 -4.96
CA GLY A 100 12.23 -1.50 -4.57
C GLY A 100 12.34 -1.70 -3.05
N VAL A 101 12.00 -0.67 -2.25
CA VAL A 101 11.98 -0.75 -0.78
C VAL A 101 10.91 -1.72 -0.29
N ILE A 102 9.72 -1.72 -0.90
CA ILE A 102 8.67 -2.71 -0.60
C ILE A 102 9.16 -4.12 -0.92
N GLY A 103 9.84 -4.32 -2.05
CA GLY A 103 10.47 -5.58 -2.40
C GLY A 103 11.50 -6.04 -1.36
N GLU A 104 12.31 -5.12 -0.84
CA GLU A 104 13.26 -5.38 0.24
C GLU A 104 12.55 -5.75 1.56
N MET A 105 11.43 -5.09 1.91
CA MET A 105 10.61 -5.44 3.08
C MET A 105 10.05 -6.87 2.96
N ILE A 106 9.58 -7.27 1.77
CA ILE A 106 9.11 -8.63 1.50
C ILE A 106 10.28 -9.63 1.58
N GLY A 107 11.43 -9.29 0.99
CA GLY A 107 12.63 -10.14 1.01
C GLY A 107 13.18 -10.37 2.41
N ARG A 108 13.15 -9.35 3.27
CA ARG A 108 13.55 -9.44 4.68
C ARG A 108 12.49 -10.02 5.59
N ARG A 109 11.24 -10.12 5.13
CA ARG A 109 10.07 -10.50 5.92
C ARG A 109 9.89 -9.65 7.19
N SER A 110 10.31 -8.38 7.12
CA SER A 110 10.23 -7.42 8.23
C SER A 110 9.88 -6.05 7.69
N ILE A 111 8.95 -5.38 8.38
CA ILE A 111 8.53 -4.01 8.06
C ILE A 111 9.55 -3.00 8.61
N VAL A 112 10.22 -3.33 9.72
CA VAL A 112 11.16 -2.43 10.41
C VAL A 112 12.46 -3.16 10.68
N GLY A 113 13.52 -2.74 9.99
CA GLY A 113 14.87 -3.27 10.18
C GLY A 113 15.03 -4.76 9.86
N TYR A 114 16.26 -5.24 9.96
CA TYR A 114 16.53 -6.67 9.95
C TYR A 114 16.20 -7.25 11.30
N ASN A 115 15.48 -8.36 11.33
CA ASN A 115 15.26 -9.09 12.57
C ASN A 115 16.54 -9.87 12.90
N PRO A 116 17.26 -9.56 14.00
CA PRO A 116 18.53 -10.22 14.32
C PRO A 116 18.37 -11.66 14.84
N THR A 117 17.14 -12.15 14.98
CA THR A 117 16.81 -13.45 15.59
C THR A 117 16.40 -14.54 14.60
N LEU A 118 16.63 -14.34 13.29
CA LEU A 118 16.55 -15.38 12.26
C LEU A 118 17.95 -15.84 11.83
#